data_AF-A0A8T5RQ13-F1
#
_entry.id   AF-A0A8T5RQ13-F1
#
_cell.length_a   1.000
_cell.length_b   1.000
_cell.length_c   1.000
_cell.angle_alpha   90.00
_cell.angle_beta   90.00
_cell.angle_gamma   90.00
#
_symmetry.space_group_name_H-M   'P 1'
#
loop_
_entity.id
_entity.type
_entity.pdbx_description
1 polymer ?
#
loop_
_entity_poly.entity_id
_entity_poly.type
_entity_poly.pdbx_seq_one_letter_code
_entity_poly.pdbx_strand_id
1 'polypeptide(L)'
;MDSQKQNNILNENDNDNQLEKRVELPIHEFFLINFITYTIPLYLCVGIFVILEYILISAISINLVLHIIILPPMLFTIYYIYIIVFIEFAALWIKRWNKKSLPKQGVFKRVLDDKHSEEGSLIRYYHRRGFILRLCIWISSKSPFPWLVNRALRRVGHNKIGKNVIYCNSYVGLEFTVLKDNVFLYPTSLISSHSVESIFGKLTLLEVE
;
A
#
# COMPACT_ATOMS: atom_id res chain seq x y z
N MET A 1 -9.23 -49.64 -33.82
CA MET A 1 -9.50 -49.52 -32.37
C MET A 1 -8.38 -48.83 -31.61
N ASP A 2 -7.15 -48.76 -32.13
CA ASP A 2 -6.02 -48.16 -31.40
C ASP A 2 -5.99 -46.62 -31.38
N SER A 3 -6.52 -45.95 -32.42
CA SER A 3 -6.57 -44.47 -32.47
C SER A 3 -7.54 -43.85 -31.46
N GLN A 4 -8.66 -44.51 -31.13
CA GLN A 4 -9.58 -44.04 -30.09
C GLN A 4 -9.01 -44.22 -28.68
N LYS A 5 -8.20 -45.27 -28.46
CA LYS A 5 -7.52 -45.52 -27.19
C LYS A 5 -6.42 -44.48 -26.94
N GLN A 6 -5.68 -44.09 -27.99
CA GLN A 6 -4.62 -43.09 -27.92
C GLN A 6 -5.16 -41.67 -27.69
N ASN A 7 -6.31 -41.32 -28.29
CA ASN A 7 -6.99 -40.04 -28.02
C ASN A 7 -7.60 -39.97 -26.62
N ASN A 8 -8.07 -41.09 -26.05
CA ASN A 8 -8.55 -41.11 -24.67
C ASN A 8 -7.40 -40.97 -23.66
N ILE A 9 -6.23 -41.56 -23.91
CA ILE A 9 -5.04 -41.42 -23.05
C ILE A 9 -4.47 -39.99 -23.10
N LEU A 10 -4.52 -39.32 -24.25
CA LEU A 10 -4.14 -37.90 -24.36
C LEU A 10 -5.12 -36.97 -23.62
N ASN A 11 -6.43 -37.25 -23.71
CA ASN A 11 -7.45 -36.46 -23.00
C ASN A 11 -7.49 -36.70 -21.48
N GLU A 12 -7.12 -37.88 -20.99
CA GLU A 12 -6.96 -38.12 -19.54
C GLU A 12 -5.74 -37.38 -18.98
N ASN A 13 -4.62 -37.37 -19.72
CA ASN A 13 -3.39 -36.67 -19.29
C ASN A 13 -3.53 -35.13 -19.29
N ASP A 14 -4.38 -34.56 -20.15
CA ASP A 14 -4.67 -33.11 -20.15
C ASP A 14 -5.67 -32.70 -19.06
N ASN A 15 -6.56 -33.60 -18.63
CA ASN A 15 -7.49 -33.35 -17.52
C ASN A 15 -6.80 -33.44 -16.15
N ASP A 16 -5.81 -34.31 -15.97
CA ASP A 16 -5.02 -34.39 -14.73
C ASP A 16 -4.04 -33.20 -14.56
N ASN A 17 -3.72 -32.47 -15.62
CA ASN A 17 -2.89 -31.25 -15.55
C ASN A 17 -3.68 -29.99 -15.16
N GLN A 18 -5.00 -30.07 -14.99
CA GLN A 18 -5.77 -29.05 -14.28
C GLN A 18 -5.70 -29.20 -12.76
N LEU A 19 -4.57 -29.70 -12.24
CA LEU A 19 -4.21 -29.56 -10.84
C LEU A 19 -4.55 -28.15 -10.38
N GLU A 20 -5.48 -28.05 -9.44
CA GLU A 20 -5.88 -26.83 -8.76
C GLU A 20 -4.60 -26.05 -8.40
N LYS A 21 -4.21 -25.09 -9.23
CA LYS A 21 -3.08 -24.19 -8.94
C LYS A 21 -3.54 -23.27 -7.81
N ARG A 22 -3.49 -23.79 -6.59
CA ARG A 22 -3.75 -23.04 -5.37
C ARG A 22 -2.58 -22.09 -5.18
N VAL A 23 -2.85 -20.82 -5.44
CA VAL A 23 -1.87 -19.75 -5.23
C VAL A 23 -1.70 -19.57 -3.74
N GLU A 24 -0.57 -20.04 -3.20
CA GLU A 24 -0.22 -19.77 -1.81
C GLU A 24 0.11 -18.28 -1.66
N LEU A 25 -0.78 -17.57 -0.96
CA LEU A 25 -0.54 -16.17 -0.62
C LEU A 25 0.58 -16.11 0.43
N PRO A 26 1.60 -15.23 0.28
CA PRO A 26 2.68 -15.11 1.25
C PRO A 26 2.23 -14.30 2.48
N ILE A 27 1.29 -14.85 3.24
CA ILE A 27 0.62 -14.21 4.39
C ILE A 27 1.63 -13.74 5.43
N HIS A 28 2.59 -14.59 5.80
CA HIS A 28 3.62 -14.27 6.77
C HIS A 28 4.47 -13.05 6.35
N GLU A 29 4.80 -12.97 5.05
CA GLU A 29 5.61 -11.88 4.52
C GLU A 29 4.86 -10.54 4.61
N PHE A 30 3.58 -10.54 4.21
CA PHE A 30 2.72 -9.36 4.30
C PHE A 30 2.46 -8.94 5.74
N PHE A 31 2.21 -9.90 6.64
CA PHE A 31 2.03 -9.63 8.06
C PHE A 31 3.27 -8.97 8.67
N LEU A 32 4.46 -9.54 8.43
CA LEU A 32 5.71 -9.01 8.95
C LEU A 32 6.01 -7.62 8.41
N ILE A 33 5.76 -7.38 7.12
CA ILE A 33 5.90 -6.05 6.51
C ILE A 33 4.99 -5.03 7.21
N ASN A 34 3.71 -5.35 7.40
CA ASN A 34 2.77 -4.46 8.08
C ASN A 34 3.17 -4.22 9.53
N PHE A 35 3.50 -5.29 10.24
CA PHE A 35 3.88 -5.21 11.64
C PHE A 35 5.08 -4.29 11.82
N ILE A 36 6.15 -4.48 11.05
CA ILE A 36 7.35 -3.62 11.14
C ILE A 36 7.02 -2.18 10.73
N THR A 37 6.29 -2.00 9.63
CA THR A 37 5.97 -0.66 9.08
C THR A 37 5.08 0.15 10.02
N TYR A 38 4.17 -0.51 10.75
CA TYR A 38 3.28 0.12 11.71
C TYR A 38 3.94 0.35 13.07
N THR A 39 4.61 -0.67 13.59
CA THR A 39 5.11 -0.71 14.96
C THR A 39 6.29 0.23 15.18
N ILE A 40 7.23 0.32 14.23
CA ILE A 40 8.41 1.19 14.40
C ILE A 40 8.03 2.68 14.51
N PRO A 41 7.25 3.27 13.57
CA PRO A 41 6.77 4.65 13.70
C PRO A 41 5.96 4.88 14.98
N LEU A 42 5.16 3.90 15.39
CA LEU A 42 4.33 4.00 16.58
C LEU A 42 5.19 4.15 17.83
N TYR A 43 6.14 3.23 18.06
CA TYR A 43 7.02 3.29 19.23
C TYR A 43 7.90 4.54 19.24
N LEU A 44 8.34 5.03 18.07
CA LEU A 44 9.05 6.30 17.99
C LEU A 44 8.19 7.46 18.52
N CYS A 45 6.92 7.52 18.13
CA CYS A 45 6.00 8.58 18.56
C CYS A 45 5.58 8.44 20.02
N VAL A 46 5.41 7.21 20.52
CA VAL A 46 5.18 6.93 21.95
C VAL A 46 6.39 7.37 22.77
N GLY A 47 7.62 7.12 22.31
CA GLY A 47 8.83 7.61 22.96
C GLY A 47 8.87 9.13 23.04
N ILE A 48 8.57 9.82 21.93
CA ILE A 48 8.47 11.29 21.90
C ILE A 48 7.40 11.79 22.88
N PHE A 49 6.23 11.15 22.91
CA PHE A 49 5.15 11.49 23.85
C PHE A 49 5.60 11.39 25.31
N VAL A 50 6.22 10.27 25.70
CA VAL A 50 6.70 10.06 27.07
C VAL A 50 7.77 11.09 27.45
N ILE A 51 8.68 11.43 26.53
CA ILE A 51 9.70 12.46 26.77
C ILE A 51 9.05 13.84 26.95
N LEU A 52 8.08 14.20 26.12
CA LEU A 52 7.36 15.47 26.24
C LEU A 52 6.61 15.56 27.57
N GLU A 53 5.90 14.50 27.95
CA GLU A 53 5.21 14.40 29.25
C GLU A 53 6.18 14.55 30.41
N TYR A 54 7.32 13.86 30.36
CA TYR A 54 8.37 13.98 31.38
C TYR A 54 8.89 15.41 31.49
N ILE A 55 9.11 16.12 30.37
CA ILE A 55 9.55 17.51 30.38
C ILE A 55 8.47 18.43 30.97
N LEU A 56 7.21 18.26 30.58
CA LEU A 56 6.10 19.08 31.08
C LEU A 56 5.91 18.94 32.59
N ILE A 57 6.01 17.70 33.11
CA ILE A 57 5.81 17.40 34.53
C ILE A 57 7.06 17.73 35.34
N SER A 58 8.22 17.22 34.96
CA SER A 58 9.43 17.31 35.80
C SER A 58 10.21 18.61 35.60
N ALA A 59 10.37 19.08 34.36
CA ALA A 59 11.21 20.25 34.08
C ALA A 59 10.42 21.56 34.16
N ILE A 60 9.18 21.58 33.66
CA ILE A 60 8.33 22.79 33.65
C ILE A 60 7.42 22.84 34.89
N SER A 61 7.13 21.70 35.53
CA SER A 61 6.28 21.63 36.73
C SER A 61 4.89 22.25 36.51
N ILE A 62 4.26 21.91 35.37
CA ILE A 62 2.94 22.43 35.01
C ILE A 62 1.88 21.95 36.01
N ASN A 63 0.99 22.85 36.43
CA ASN A 63 -0.19 22.49 37.25
C ASN A 63 -1.08 21.50 36.49
N LEU A 64 -1.61 20.48 37.19
CA LEU A 64 -2.54 19.48 36.67
C LEU A 64 -3.67 20.03 35.78
N VAL A 65 -4.28 21.16 36.14
CA VAL A 65 -5.38 21.75 35.34
C VAL A 65 -4.88 22.18 33.96
N LEU A 66 -3.72 22.83 33.89
CA LEU A 66 -3.11 23.24 32.62
C LEU A 66 -2.65 22.03 31.81
N HIS A 67 -2.13 21.00 32.48
CA HIS A 67 -1.71 19.75 31.83
C HIS A 67 -2.89 19.05 31.13
N ILE A 68 -4.05 18.95 31.78
CA ILE A 68 -5.27 18.39 31.19
C ILE A 68 -5.72 19.19 29.95
N ILE A 69 -5.57 20.52 29.95
CA ILE A 69 -5.92 21.37 28.81
C ILE A 69 -4.94 21.19 27.64
N ILE A 70 -3.65 21.00 27.93
CA ILE A 70 -2.59 20.85 26.91
C ILE A 70 -2.56 19.44 26.31
N LEU A 71 -3.00 18.42 27.04
CA LEU A 71 -2.90 17.03 26.63
C LEU A 71 -3.63 16.72 25.30
N PRO A 72 -4.90 17.14 25.06
CA PRO A 72 -5.58 16.89 23.79
C PRO A 72 -4.88 17.47 22.55
N PRO A 73 -4.52 18.77 22.48
CA PRO A 73 -3.82 19.31 21.31
C PRO A 73 -2.43 18.68 21.13
N MET A 74 -1.76 18.32 22.23
CA MET A 74 -0.50 17.58 22.15
C MET A 74 -0.69 16.19 21.51
N LEU A 75 -1.71 15.43 21.91
CA LEU A 75 -2.04 14.13 21.32
C LEU A 75 -2.38 14.25 19.83
N PHE A 76 -3.18 15.25 19.44
CA PHE A 76 -3.47 15.52 18.02
C PHE A 76 -2.20 15.83 17.22
N THR A 77 -1.29 16.61 17.79
CA THR A 77 -0.01 16.96 17.15
C THR A 77 0.88 15.72 16.99
N ILE A 78 1.00 14.90 18.02
CA ILE A 78 1.79 13.66 17.97
C ILE A 78 1.18 12.66 17.00
N TYR A 79 -0.16 12.55 16.94
CA TYR A 79 -0.84 11.71 15.97
C TYR A 79 -0.60 12.19 14.53
N TYR A 80 -0.63 13.50 14.28
CA TYR A 80 -0.27 14.07 12.97
C TYR A 80 1.17 13.74 12.58
N ILE A 81 2.12 13.92 13.50
CA ILE A 81 3.54 13.57 13.31
C ILE A 81 3.69 12.07 13.03
N TYR A 82 2.97 11.22 13.78
CA TYR A 82 2.95 9.78 13.59
C TYR A 82 2.57 9.39 12.15
N ILE A 83 1.50 9.97 11.60
CA ILE A 83 1.09 9.66 10.23
C ILE A 83 2.15 10.11 9.22
N ILE A 84 2.78 11.28 9.43
CA ILE A 84 3.87 11.75 8.57
C ILE A 84 5.05 10.78 8.61
N VAL A 85 5.53 10.44 9.81
CA VAL A 85 6.65 9.52 10.02
C VAL A 85 6.32 8.16 9.41
N PHE A 86 5.09 7.68 9.58
CA PHE A 86 4.61 6.44 8.99
C PHE A 86 4.67 6.45 7.46
N ILE A 87 4.19 7.53 6.81
CA ILE A 87 4.27 7.69 5.35
C ILE A 87 5.73 7.75 4.87
N GLU A 88 6.60 8.49 5.55
CA GLU A 88 8.01 8.60 5.17
C GLU A 88 8.75 7.26 5.38
N PHE A 89 8.45 6.54 6.46
CA PHE A 89 9.00 5.21 6.71
C PHE A 89 8.58 4.21 5.63
N ALA A 90 7.30 4.21 5.25
CA ALA A 90 6.79 3.42 4.13
C ALA A 90 7.49 3.79 2.81
N ALA A 91 7.69 5.08 2.54
CA ALA A 91 8.40 5.55 1.34
C ALA A 91 9.87 5.08 1.32
N LEU A 92 10.55 5.04 2.46
CA LEU A 92 11.90 4.46 2.57
C LEU A 92 11.91 2.97 2.22
N TRP A 93 10.90 2.23 2.66
CA TRP A 93 10.78 0.80 2.37
C TRP A 93 10.56 0.56 0.88
N ILE A 94 9.66 1.33 0.26
CA ILE A 94 9.42 1.28 -1.18
C ILE A 94 10.66 1.68 -1.97
N LYS A 95 11.40 2.71 -1.54
CA LYS A 95 12.67 3.09 -2.17
C LYS A 95 13.67 1.92 -2.20
N ARG A 96 13.71 1.09 -1.16
CA ARG A 96 14.55 -0.13 -1.14
C ARG A 96 14.06 -1.18 -2.16
N TRP A 97 12.75 -1.31 -2.34
CA TRP A 97 12.17 -2.23 -3.33
C TRP A 97 12.31 -1.75 -4.77
N ASN A 98 12.20 -0.46 -5.01
CA ASN A 98 12.40 0.14 -6.33
C ASN A 98 13.82 -0.11 -6.87
N LYS A 99 14.82 -0.21 -5.98
CA LYS A 99 16.19 -0.62 -6.39
C LYS A 99 16.25 -2.04 -6.95
N LYS A 100 15.30 -2.91 -6.60
CA LYS A 100 15.22 -4.30 -7.06
C LYS A 100 14.29 -4.46 -8.26
N SER A 101 13.17 -3.74 -8.27
CA SER A 101 12.22 -3.72 -9.38
C SER A 101 11.50 -2.38 -9.41
N LEU A 102 11.80 -1.59 -10.45
CA LEU A 102 11.17 -0.30 -10.69
C LEU A 102 9.71 -0.50 -11.12
N PRO A 103 8.79 0.41 -10.75
CA PRO A 103 7.45 0.45 -11.34
C PRO A 103 7.56 0.63 -12.86
N LYS A 104 6.97 -0.27 -13.64
CA LYS A 104 6.89 -0.18 -15.11
C LYS A 104 5.42 -0.25 -15.54
N GLN A 105 5.08 0.50 -16.59
CA GLN A 105 3.81 0.38 -17.29
C GLN A 105 3.89 -0.74 -18.34
N GLY A 106 2.76 -1.37 -18.63
CA GLY A 106 2.68 -2.43 -19.64
C GLY A 106 1.67 -3.50 -19.30
N VAL A 107 1.65 -4.53 -20.15
CA VAL A 107 0.84 -5.73 -19.99
C VAL A 107 1.77 -6.88 -19.63
N PHE A 108 1.65 -7.38 -18.41
CA PHE A 108 2.52 -8.42 -17.86
C PHE A 108 1.76 -9.74 -17.75
N LYS A 109 2.42 -10.86 -18.08
CA LYS A 109 1.80 -12.18 -17.89
C LYS A 109 1.90 -12.55 -16.42
N ARG A 110 0.79 -12.98 -15.79
CA ARG A 110 0.83 -13.46 -14.40
C ARG A 110 1.41 -14.87 -14.36
N VAL A 111 2.74 -14.93 -14.32
CA VAL A 111 3.47 -16.18 -14.11
C VAL A 111 3.68 -16.35 -12.60
N LEU A 112 2.84 -17.18 -11.97
CA LEU A 112 2.87 -17.42 -10.52
C LEU A 112 3.95 -18.45 -10.14
N ASP A 113 4.25 -19.38 -11.05
CA ASP A 113 5.17 -20.50 -10.81
C ASP A 113 6.64 -20.09 -10.93
N ASP A 114 6.95 -19.13 -11.80
CA ASP A 114 8.32 -18.67 -12.05
C ASP A 114 8.61 -17.34 -11.36
N LYS A 115 8.99 -17.46 -10.08
CA LYS A 115 9.37 -16.35 -9.20
C LYS A 115 10.68 -15.66 -9.60
N HIS A 116 11.50 -16.30 -10.43
CA HIS A 116 12.81 -15.79 -10.85
C HIS A 116 12.76 -15.09 -12.21
N SER A 117 11.68 -15.28 -12.97
CA SER A 117 11.40 -14.47 -14.16
C SER A 117 11.32 -12.96 -13.85
N GLU A 118 11.69 -12.13 -14.83
CA GLU A 118 11.63 -10.67 -14.69
C GLU A 118 10.20 -10.18 -14.42
N GLU A 119 9.21 -10.76 -15.11
CA GLU A 119 7.78 -10.46 -14.94
C GLU A 119 7.25 -10.90 -13.57
N GLY A 120 7.62 -12.10 -13.11
CA GLY A 120 7.23 -12.61 -11.79
C GLY A 120 7.78 -11.75 -10.65
N SER A 121 9.04 -11.31 -10.78
CA SER A 121 9.66 -10.37 -9.83
C SER A 121 8.92 -9.03 -9.82
N LEU A 122 8.59 -8.48 -11.00
CA LEU A 122 7.86 -7.22 -11.13
C LEU A 122 6.49 -7.28 -10.46
N ILE A 123 5.72 -8.33 -10.72
CA ILE A 123 4.39 -8.54 -10.11
C ILE A 123 4.51 -8.68 -8.59
N ARG A 124 5.51 -9.40 -8.10
CA ARG A 124 5.75 -9.55 -6.65
C ARG A 124 6.02 -8.20 -5.98
N TYR A 125 6.89 -7.37 -6.56
CA TYR A 125 7.20 -6.05 -6.01
C TYR A 125 6.03 -5.07 -6.17
N TYR A 126 5.26 -5.16 -7.24
CA TYR A 126 4.01 -4.42 -7.42
C TYR A 126 3.02 -4.71 -6.27
N HIS A 127 2.76 -5.98 -5.96
CA HIS A 127 1.87 -6.33 -4.85
C HIS A 127 2.41 -5.88 -3.48
N ARG A 128 3.71 -6.02 -3.24
CA ARG A 128 4.36 -5.52 -2.01
C ARG A 128 4.19 -4.01 -1.83
N ARG A 129 4.45 -3.22 -2.88
CA ARG A 129 4.28 -1.76 -2.86
C ARG A 129 2.82 -1.38 -2.64
N GLY A 130 1.91 -1.98 -3.41
CA GLY A 130 0.46 -1.74 -3.29
C GLY A 130 -0.07 -2.08 -1.90
N PHE A 131 0.46 -3.10 -1.25
CA PHE A 131 0.07 -3.50 0.10
C PHE A 131 0.46 -2.46 1.16
N ILE A 132 1.71 -2.00 1.17
CA ILE A 132 2.15 -0.91 2.08
C ILE A 132 1.36 0.37 1.81
N LEU A 133 1.23 0.73 0.53
CA LEU A 133 0.54 1.95 0.14
C LEU A 133 -0.92 1.96 0.62
N ARG A 134 -1.62 0.82 0.51
CA ARG A 134 -3.00 0.68 0.99
C ARG A 134 -3.11 0.98 2.48
N LEU A 135 -2.13 0.56 3.27
CA LEU A 135 -2.08 0.87 4.70
C LEU A 135 -1.88 2.37 4.94
N CYS A 136 -0.97 3.04 4.21
CA CYS A 136 -0.78 4.49 4.30
C CYS A 136 -2.06 5.27 3.94
N ILE A 137 -2.74 4.88 2.87
CA ILE A 137 -4.01 5.49 2.47
C ILE A 137 -5.07 5.26 3.55
N TRP A 138 -5.18 4.04 4.07
CA TRP A 138 -6.18 3.70 5.09
C TRP A 138 -5.99 4.55 6.36
N ILE A 139 -4.78 4.61 6.93
CA ILE A 139 -4.49 5.43 8.11
C ILE A 139 -4.76 6.92 7.82
N SER A 140 -4.29 7.43 6.67
CA SER A 140 -4.46 8.84 6.33
C SER A 140 -5.92 9.24 6.09
N SER A 141 -6.69 8.38 5.42
CA SER A 141 -8.11 8.63 5.10
C SER A 141 -9.04 8.53 6.31
N LYS A 142 -8.66 7.73 7.32
CA LYS A 142 -9.39 7.64 8.60
C LYS A 142 -8.96 8.68 9.63
N SER A 143 -7.90 9.43 9.34
CA SER A 143 -7.45 10.53 10.19
C SER A 143 -8.27 11.80 9.95
N PRO A 144 -8.25 12.79 10.87
CA PRO A 144 -8.86 14.10 10.65
C PRO A 144 -8.07 14.96 9.63
N PHE A 145 -7.03 14.40 8.99
CA PHE A 145 -6.12 15.09 8.08
C PHE A 145 -6.22 14.51 6.65
N PRO A 146 -7.35 14.68 5.94
CA PRO A 146 -7.60 14.01 4.66
C PRO A 146 -6.57 14.34 3.57
N TRP A 147 -5.91 15.50 3.64
CA TRP A 147 -4.84 15.88 2.69
C TRP A 147 -3.58 15.01 2.81
N LEU A 148 -3.41 14.25 3.90
CA LEU A 148 -2.31 13.28 4.03
C LEU A 148 -2.44 12.12 3.04
N VAL A 149 -3.65 11.83 2.54
CA VAL A 149 -3.86 10.87 1.44
C VAL A 149 -3.06 11.30 0.20
N ASN A 150 -3.10 12.58 -0.16
CA ASN A 150 -2.32 13.13 -1.28
C ASN A 150 -0.82 12.96 -1.05
N ARG A 151 -0.37 13.11 0.20
CA ARG A 151 1.03 12.89 0.55
C ARG A 151 1.41 11.42 0.40
N ALA A 152 0.61 10.49 0.92
CA ALA A 152 0.82 9.06 0.79
C ALA A 152 0.89 8.65 -0.68
N LEU A 153 -0.08 9.07 -1.50
CA LEU A 153 -0.13 8.75 -2.94
C LEU A 153 1.08 9.27 -3.72
N ARG A 154 1.57 10.47 -3.40
CA ARG A 154 2.77 11.03 -4.04
C ARG A 154 4.06 10.37 -3.57
N ARG A 155 4.23 10.20 -2.25
CA ARG A 155 5.49 9.72 -1.67
C ARG A 155 5.68 8.21 -1.79
N VAL A 156 4.60 7.45 -1.70
CA VAL A 156 4.61 5.98 -1.62
C VAL A 156 4.15 5.37 -2.95
N GLY A 157 3.09 5.90 -3.57
CA GLY A 157 2.50 5.35 -4.80
C GLY A 157 3.07 5.87 -6.12
N HIS A 158 4.02 6.80 -6.10
CA HIS A 158 4.59 7.44 -7.31
C HIS A 158 3.53 8.11 -8.21
N ASN A 159 2.39 8.51 -7.64
CA ASN A 159 1.32 9.17 -8.37
C ASN A 159 1.64 10.67 -8.55
N LYS A 160 1.22 11.24 -9.67
CA LYS A 160 1.33 12.69 -9.94
C LYS A 160 0.04 13.36 -9.51
N ILE A 161 -0.09 13.68 -8.22
CA ILE A 161 -1.29 14.31 -7.66
C ILE A 161 -1.07 15.81 -7.51
N GLY A 162 -1.93 16.59 -8.17
CA GLY A 162 -1.96 18.05 -8.11
C GLY A 162 -2.22 18.64 -6.73
N LYS A 163 -2.29 19.97 -6.68
CA LYS A 163 -2.65 20.75 -5.48
C LYS A 163 -4.17 20.70 -5.27
N ASN A 164 -4.59 20.80 -4.01
CA ASN A 164 -6.00 20.85 -3.61
C ASN A 164 -6.88 19.71 -4.15
N VAL A 165 -6.31 18.52 -4.38
CA VAL A 165 -7.11 17.34 -4.71
C VAL A 165 -7.80 16.84 -3.45
N ILE A 166 -9.10 16.58 -3.54
CA ILE A 166 -9.92 16.12 -2.42
C ILE A 166 -10.51 14.75 -2.76
N TYR A 167 -10.26 13.78 -1.88
CA TYR A 167 -10.82 12.43 -1.96
C TYR A 167 -11.94 12.29 -0.94
N CYS A 168 -13.21 12.27 -1.37
CA CYS A 168 -14.35 12.14 -0.47
C CYS A 168 -14.72 10.66 -0.22
N ASN A 169 -13.85 9.88 0.42
CA ASN A 169 -14.05 8.43 0.62
C ASN A 169 -14.23 7.66 -0.71
N SER A 170 -13.48 8.07 -1.73
CA SER A 170 -13.34 7.41 -3.02
C SER A 170 -12.23 6.34 -2.99
N TYR A 171 -12.30 5.36 -3.88
CA TYR A 171 -11.21 4.40 -4.10
C TYR A 171 -10.12 5.04 -4.97
N VAL A 172 -8.90 5.09 -4.44
CA VAL A 172 -7.76 5.73 -5.08
C VAL A 172 -6.93 4.73 -5.88
N GLY A 173 -6.38 5.18 -7.01
CA GLY A 173 -5.40 4.41 -7.77
C GLY A 173 -4.09 4.27 -6.99
N LEU A 174 -3.50 3.08 -7.02
CA LEU A 174 -2.30 2.78 -6.24
C LEU A 174 -1.02 3.34 -6.89
N GLU A 175 -0.84 3.11 -8.19
CA GLU A 175 0.31 3.60 -8.95
C GLU A 175 -0.18 4.26 -10.26
N PHE A 176 0.66 5.06 -10.93
CA PHE A 176 0.37 5.63 -12.27
C PHE A 176 -0.94 6.40 -12.39
N THR A 177 -1.39 7.04 -11.32
CA THR A 177 -2.52 7.97 -11.36
C THR A 177 -1.99 9.40 -11.49
N VAL A 178 -2.53 10.14 -12.45
CA VAL A 178 -2.21 11.55 -12.68
C VAL A 178 -3.48 12.35 -12.45
N LEU A 179 -3.48 13.25 -11.47
CA LEU A 179 -4.61 14.14 -11.22
C LEU A 179 -4.14 15.59 -11.27
N LYS A 180 -4.94 16.42 -11.96
CA LYS A 180 -4.71 17.86 -12.07
C LYS A 180 -5.03 18.59 -10.76
N ASP A 181 -4.70 19.88 -10.71
CA ASP A 181 -5.01 20.74 -9.57
C ASP A 181 -6.54 20.92 -9.40
N ASN A 182 -6.99 21.04 -8.16
CA ASN A 182 -8.39 21.29 -7.78
C ASN A 182 -9.39 20.20 -8.25
N VAL A 183 -8.94 18.95 -8.38
CA VAL A 183 -9.81 17.81 -8.67
C VAL A 183 -10.57 17.39 -7.41
N PHE A 184 -11.89 17.23 -7.55
CA PHE A 184 -12.75 16.73 -6.49
C PHE A 184 -13.31 15.36 -6.87
N LEU A 185 -12.99 14.34 -6.08
CA LEU A 185 -13.45 12.98 -6.30
C LEU A 185 -14.61 12.68 -5.37
N TYR A 186 -15.78 12.43 -5.99
CA TYR A 186 -17.01 12.14 -5.28
C TYR A 186 -16.93 10.83 -4.51
N PRO A 187 -17.71 10.68 -3.42
CA PRO A 187 -17.83 9.42 -2.73
C PRO A 187 -18.17 8.28 -3.67
N THR A 188 -17.62 7.10 -3.38
CA THR A 188 -17.82 5.86 -4.16
C THR A 188 -17.21 5.85 -5.57
N SER A 189 -16.58 6.94 -6.03
CA SER A 189 -15.82 6.88 -7.29
C SER A 189 -14.61 5.96 -7.17
N LEU A 190 -14.25 5.27 -8.26
CA LEU A 190 -13.10 4.39 -8.35
C LEU A 190 -12.15 4.86 -9.44
N ILE A 191 -10.89 5.04 -9.08
CA ILE A 191 -9.79 5.20 -10.03
C ILE A 191 -8.92 3.96 -9.93
N SER A 192 -8.69 3.28 -11.06
CA SER A 192 -7.76 2.16 -11.13
C SER A 192 -6.91 2.23 -12.38
N SER A 193 -5.60 2.29 -12.19
CA SER A 193 -4.56 2.15 -13.21
C SER A 193 -4.20 0.70 -13.54
N HIS A 194 -4.82 -0.25 -12.83
CA HIS A 194 -4.57 -1.67 -13.02
C HIS A 194 -5.85 -2.42 -13.33
N SER A 195 -5.73 -3.40 -14.22
CA SER A 195 -6.78 -4.37 -14.51
C SER A 195 -6.17 -5.77 -14.54
N VAL A 196 -6.92 -6.72 -13.99
CA VAL A 196 -6.56 -8.14 -13.94
C VAL A 196 -7.61 -8.91 -14.70
N GLU A 197 -7.21 -9.54 -15.80
CA GLU A 197 -8.13 -10.24 -16.70
C GLU A 197 -8.58 -11.60 -16.12
N SER A 198 -7.72 -12.29 -15.38
CA SER A 198 -8.04 -13.47 -14.55
C SER A 198 -6.87 -13.83 -13.62
N ILE A 199 -7.02 -14.88 -12.78
CA ILE A 199 -5.95 -15.35 -11.87
C ILE A 199 -4.66 -15.71 -12.63
N PHE A 200 -4.79 -16.36 -13.79
CA PHE A 200 -3.71 -16.74 -14.71
C PHE A 200 -3.61 -15.83 -15.95
N GLY A 201 -4.38 -14.74 -15.95
CA GLY A 201 -4.47 -13.79 -17.06
C GLY A 201 -3.33 -12.78 -17.06
N LYS A 202 -3.53 -11.69 -17.80
CA LYS A 202 -2.58 -10.59 -17.85
C LYS A 202 -2.89 -9.56 -16.77
N LEU A 203 -1.84 -8.96 -16.22
CA LEU A 203 -1.90 -7.75 -15.40
C LEU A 203 -1.57 -6.56 -16.28
N THR A 204 -2.54 -5.70 -16.51
CA THR A 204 -2.35 -4.45 -17.25
C THR A 204 -2.11 -3.32 -16.26
N LEU A 205 -0.99 -2.61 -16.37
CA LEU A 205 -0.64 -1.42 -15.59
C LEU A 205 -0.44 -0.25 -16.56
N LEU A 206 -1.37 0.69 -16.57
CA LEU A 206 -1.33 1.84 -17.48
C LEU A 206 -1.61 3.14 -16.71
N GLU A 207 -1.03 4.23 -17.18
CA GLU A 207 -1.31 5.56 -16.65
C GLU A 207 -2.78 5.95 -16.88
N VAL A 208 -3.39 6.56 -15.87
CA VAL A 208 -4.77 7.08 -15.91
C VAL A 208 -4.73 8.54 -15.49
N GLU A 209 -5.41 9.39 -16.28
CA GLU A 209 -5.51 10.85 -16.11
C GLU A 209 -6.90 11.31 -15.69
#